data_AF-A0A925SSP0-F1
#
_entry.id   AF-A0A925SSP0-F1
#
_cell.length_a   1.000
_cell.length_b   1.000
_cell.length_c   1.000
_cell.angle_alpha   90.00
_cell.angle_beta   90.00
_cell.angle_gamma   90.00
#
_symmetry.space_group_name_H-M   'P 1'
#
loop_
_entity.id
_entity.type
_entity.pdbx_description
1 polymer ?
#
loop_
_entity_poly.entity_id
_entity_poly.type
_entity_poly.pdbx_seq_one_letter_code
_entity_poly.pdbx_strand_id
1 'polypeptide(L)'
;MAKPTVNINNTIRATEIRVIGADGEALGVISTAEALALAEQLQLDLVEVSPSAVPPVCRIMDYGKFKYQQSKKLQEARKKQVHVEVKEIKLRPKTDDHDLAFKVKHVRRFLEEGNKAKVTLVFRGREITHMDIGRAVIEKFAAELADIAVIESHPRVDGRQMFMIVAPKVKK
;
A
#
# COMPACT_ATOMS: atom_id res chain seq x y z
N MET A 1 -15.37 -4.91 -6.18
CA MET A 1 -15.53 -3.59 -6.83
C MET A 1 -15.16 -3.75 -8.29
N ALA A 2 -16.10 -3.52 -9.21
CA ALA A 2 -15.83 -3.63 -10.65
C ALA A 2 -14.78 -2.58 -11.04
N LYS A 3 -13.79 -2.96 -11.86
CA LYS A 3 -12.85 -1.99 -12.43
C LYS A 3 -13.69 -0.97 -13.22
N PRO A 4 -13.46 0.35 -13.09
CA PRO A 4 -14.09 1.32 -13.96
C PRO A 4 -13.68 0.97 -15.41
N THR A 5 -14.66 0.49 -16.17
CA THR A 5 -14.50 0.21 -17.60
C THR A 5 -14.53 1.55 -18.31
N VAL A 6 -13.41 1.92 -18.92
CA VAL A 6 -13.30 3.11 -19.77
C VAL A 6 -14.17 2.88 -21.01
N ASN A 7 -15.09 3.80 -21.29
CA ASN A 7 -15.89 3.77 -22.51
C ASN A 7 -15.01 4.20 -23.70
N ILE A 8 -15.12 3.45 -24.79
CA ILE A 8 -14.40 3.66 -26.04
C ILE A 8 -15.35 3.65 -27.23
N ASN A 9 -15.06 4.46 -28.24
CA ASN A 9 -15.75 4.50 -29.52
C ASN A 9 -17.29 4.49 -29.34
N ASN A 10 -17.96 3.52 -29.95
CA ASN A 10 -19.43 3.37 -29.94
C ASN A 10 -20.06 3.07 -28.56
N THR A 11 -19.26 2.88 -27.51
CA THR A 11 -19.79 2.72 -26.14
C THR A 11 -20.04 4.05 -25.44
N ILE A 12 -19.53 5.15 -26.00
CA ILE A 12 -19.78 6.52 -25.50
C ILE A 12 -21.21 6.91 -25.83
N ARG A 13 -21.99 7.28 -24.81
CA ARG A 13 -23.43 7.58 -24.93
C ARG A 13 -23.75 9.08 -24.93
N ALA A 14 -22.79 9.92 -24.58
CA ALA A 14 -22.98 11.37 -24.62
C ALA A 14 -23.16 11.84 -26.07
N THR A 15 -24.01 12.83 -26.30
CA THR A 15 -24.23 13.45 -27.61
C THR A 15 -23.19 14.52 -27.92
N GLU A 16 -22.83 15.31 -26.89
CA GLU A 16 -21.79 16.33 -26.95
C GLU A 16 -20.65 15.97 -26.01
N ILE A 17 -19.43 16.09 -26.50
CA ILE A 17 -18.21 15.75 -25.78
C ILE A 17 -17.15 16.80 -26.01
N ARG A 18 -16.32 17.03 -24.99
CA ARG A 18 -15.10 17.84 -25.13
C ARG A 18 -13.98 16.94 -25.63
N VAL A 19 -13.41 17.25 -26.80
CA VAL A 19 -12.43 16.40 -27.47
C VAL A 19 -11.02 16.97 -27.39
N ILE A 20 -10.08 16.10 -27.06
CA ILE A 20 -8.64 16.33 -27.16
C ILE A 20 -8.11 15.45 -28.32
N GLY A 21 -7.42 16.07 -29.29
CA GLY A 21 -6.81 15.37 -30.42
C GLY A 21 -5.63 14.49 -30.01
N ALA A 22 -5.09 13.74 -30.97
CA ALA A 22 -4.00 12.78 -30.75
C ALA A 22 -2.72 13.42 -30.22
N ASP A 23 -2.41 14.63 -30.69
CA ASP A 23 -1.22 15.40 -30.31
C ASP A 23 -1.44 16.28 -29.07
N GLY A 24 -2.61 16.18 -28.43
CA GLY A 24 -2.95 16.94 -27.22
C GLY A 24 -3.60 18.29 -27.47
N GLU A 25 -3.88 18.63 -28.73
CA GLU A 25 -4.65 19.80 -29.12
C GLU A 25 -6.10 19.73 -28.61
N ALA A 26 -6.67 20.87 -28.22
CA ALA A 26 -8.05 20.96 -27.80
C ALA A 26 -8.95 21.25 -29.02
N LEU A 27 -9.73 20.26 -29.45
CA LEU A 27 -10.68 20.40 -30.56
C LEU A 27 -12.00 21.06 -30.12
N GLY A 28 -12.17 21.31 -28.82
CA GLY A 28 -13.33 21.97 -28.26
C GLY A 28 -14.47 21.01 -27.94
N VAL A 29 -15.70 21.51 -27.93
CA VAL A 29 -16.91 20.70 -27.72
C VAL A 29 -17.51 20.41 -29.08
N ILE A 30 -17.56 19.12 -29.44
CA ILE A 30 -18.11 18.65 -30.72
C ILE A 30 -19.04 17.46 -30.48
N SER A 31 -19.76 17.05 -31.52
CA SER A 31 -20.63 15.88 -31.44
C SER A 31 -19.81 14.60 -31.35
N THR A 32 -20.36 13.58 -30.68
CA THR A 32 -19.71 12.26 -30.60
C THR A 32 -19.52 11.63 -31.98
N ALA A 33 -20.45 11.85 -32.92
CA ALA A 33 -20.34 11.35 -34.29
C ALA A 33 -19.15 11.97 -35.05
N GLU A 34 -18.95 13.28 -34.93
CA GLU A 34 -17.82 13.97 -35.53
C GLU A 34 -16.48 13.50 -34.93
N ALA A 35 -16.43 13.36 -33.60
CA ALA A 35 -15.26 12.85 -32.91
C ALA A 35 -14.90 11.41 -33.30
N LEU A 36 -15.90 10.55 -33.52
CA LEU A 36 -15.70 9.18 -34.01
C LEU A 36 -15.13 9.17 -35.43
N ALA A 37 -15.63 10.03 -36.31
CA ALA A 37 -15.11 10.15 -37.67
C ALA A 37 -13.65 10.62 -37.69
N LEU A 38 -13.29 11.59 -36.84
CA LEU A 38 -11.91 12.05 -36.69
C LEU A 38 -10.99 10.93 -36.16
N ALA A 39 -11.45 10.16 -35.17
CA ALA A 39 -10.69 9.02 -34.65
C ALA A 39 -10.48 7.95 -35.73
N GLU A 40 -11.50 7.64 -36.54
CA GLU A 40 -11.43 6.67 -37.64
C GLU A 40 -10.47 7.13 -38.75
N GLN A 41 -10.51 8.41 -39.13
CA GLN A 41 -9.57 8.99 -40.10
C GLN A 41 -8.11 8.85 -39.67
N LEU A 42 -7.85 8.97 -38.37
CA LEU A 42 -6.52 8.82 -37.78
C LEU A 42 -6.18 7.36 -37.45
N GLN A 43 -7.10 6.42 -37.66
CA GLN A 43 -6.98 5.01 -37.25
C GLN A 43 -6.68 4.85 -35.75
N LEU A 44 -7.27 5.72 -34.93
CA LEU A 44 -7.14 5.74 -33.47
C LEU A 44 -8.51 5.50 -32.82
N ASP A 45 -8.51 5.34 -31.50
CA ASP A 45 -9.75 5.19 -30.71
C ASP A 45 -10.17 6.53 -30.10
N LEU A 46 -11.47 6.78 -30.03
CA LEU A 46 -12.06 7.81 -29.18
C LEU A 46 -12.26 7.23 -27.78
N VAL A 47 -11.50 7.73 -26.80
CA VAL A 47 -11.48 7.20 -25.43
C VAL A 47 -12.04 8.22 -24.45
N GLU A 48 -13.05 7.86 -23.67
CA GLU A 48 -13.63 8.71 -22.63
C GLU A 48 -12.72 8.76 -21.38
N VAL A 49 -11.95 9.84 -21.22
CA VAL A 49 -10.97 9.97 -20.13
C VAL A 49 -11.56 10.57 -18.86
N SER A 50 -12.64 11.35 -18.97
CA SER A 50 -13.31 11.96 -17.82
C SER A 50 -14.83 11.97 -18.01
N PRO A 51 -15.53 10.89 -17.62
CA PRO A 51 -16.99 10.81 -17.73
C PRO A 51 -17.72 11.76 -16.76
N SER A 52 -17.06 12.20 -15.69
CA SER A 52 -17.64 13.09 -14.68
C SER A 52 -17.68 14.57 -15.07
N ALA A 53 -17.06 14.94 -16.19
CA ALA A 53 -17.05 16.32 -16.67
C ALA A 53 -18.33 16.65 -17.45
N VAL A 54 -18.71 17.93 -17.50
CA VAL A 54 -19.85 18.41 -18.30
C VAL A 54 -19.36 19.47 -19.30
N PRO A 55 -19.37 19.19 -20.62
CA PRO A 55 -19.56 17.88 -21.25
C PRO A 55 -18.41 16.89 -20.96
N PRO A 56 -18.63 15.56 -21.08
CA PRO A 56 -17.61 14.54 -20.85
C PRO A 56 -16.36 14.77 -21.70
N VAL A 57 -15.18 14.48 -21.13
CA VAL A 57 -13.91 14.68 -21.87
C VAL A 57 -13.49 13.36 -22.52
N CYS A 58 -13.36 13.40 -23.84
CA CYS A 58 -12.84 12.32 -24.66
C CYS A 58 -11.50 12.73 -25.28
N ARG A 59 -10.62 11.76 -25.50
CA ARG A 59 -9.34 11.96 -26.19
C ARG A 59 -9.17 10.91 -27.27
N ILE A 60 -8.72 11.36 -28.45
CA ILE A 60 -8.36 10.47 -29.56
C ILE A 60 -6.98 9.91 -29.26
N MET A 61 -6.85 8.59 -29.09
CA MET A 61 -5.58 7.92 -28.82
C MET A 61 -5.65 6.42 -29.11
N ASP A 62 -4.49 5.76 -29.20
CA ASP A 62 -4.42 4.29 -29.21
C ASP A 62 -4.72 3.75 -27.80
N TYR A 63 -5.90 3.17 -27.61
CA TYR A 63 -6.33 2.64 -26.32
C TYR A 63 -5.49 1.44 -25.88
N GLY A 64 -5.05 0.60 -26.81
CA GLY A 64 -4.22 -0.57 -26.53
C GLY A 64 -2.86 -0.18 -25.94
N LYS A 65 -2.19 0.77 -26.59
CA LYS A 65 -0.92 1.34 -26.13
C LYS A 65 -1.08 2.07 -24.80
N PHE A 66 -2.14 2.86 -24.63
CA PHE A 66 -2.45 3.54 -23.37
C PHE A 66 -2.62 2.54 -22.21
N LYS A 67 -3.41 1.48 -22.41
CA LYS A 67 -3.65 0.44 -21.41
C LYS A 67 -2.36 -0.29 -21.04
N TYR A 68 -1.49 -0.57 -22.03
CA TYR A 68 -0.18 -1.17 -21.78
C TYR A 68 0.71 -0.25 -20.93
N GLN A 69 0.81 1.03 -21.29
CA GLN A 69 1.61 2.01 -20.55
C GLN A 69 1.11 2.21 -19.12
N GLN A 70 -0.21 2.34 -18.92
CA GLN A 70 -0.84 2.38 -17.60
C GLN A 70 -0.51 1.12 -16.78
N SER A 71 -0.67 -0.06 -17.39
CA SER A 71 -0.35 -1.33 -16.72
C SER A 71 1.13 -1.39 -16.32
N LYS A 72 2.04 -1.02 -17.22
CA LYS A 72 3.49 -0.99 -16.96
C LYS A 72 3.82 -0.02 -15.83
N LYS A 73 3.27 1.21 -15.87
CA LYS A 73 3.45 2.22 -14.81
C LYS A 73 2.92 1.73 -13.47
N LEU A 74 1.75 1.09 -13.45
CA LEU A 74 1.17 0.51 -12.23
C LEU A 74 2.02 -0.66 -11.70
N GLN A 75 2.56 -1.50 -12.57
CA GLN A 75 3.46 -2.58 -12.18
C GLN A 75 4.78 -2.04 -11.61
N GLU A 76 5.38 -1.05 -12.26
CA GLU A 76 6.58 -0.39 -11.77
C GLU A 76 6.34 0.31 -10.43
N ALA A 77 5.21 0.99 -10.26
CA ALA A 77 4.81 1.60 -9.00
C ALA A 77 4.63 0.55 -7.89
N ARG A 78 3.95 -0.57 -8.19
CA ARG A 78 3.80 -1.70 -7.24
C ARG A 78 5.13 -2.33 -6.86
N LYS A 79 6.05 -2.50 -7.81
CA LYS A 79 7.40 -3.02 -7.55
C LYS A 79 8.23 -2.08 -6.67
N LYS A 80 8.06 -0.78 -6.84
CA LYS A 80 8.75 0.26 -6.04
C LYS A 80 8.11 0.51 -4.67
N GLN A 81 6.88 0.04 -4.46
CA GLN A 81 6.22 0.15 -3.18
C GLN A 81 6.94 -0.73 -2.16
N VAL A 82 7.58 -0.10 -1.18
CA VAL A 82 8.20 -0.80 -0.05
C VAL A 82 7.10 -1.49 0.75
N HIS A 83 7.10 -2.83 0.77
CA HIS A 83 6.15 -3.60 1.55
C HIS A 83 6.66 -3.70 2.99
N VAL A 84 6.13 -2.85 3.87
CA VAL A 84 6.43 -2.92 5.30
C VAL A 84 5.57 -4.01 5.93
N GLU A 85 6.17 -5.17 6.18
CA GLU A 85 5.49 -6.26 6.87
C GLU A 85 5.62 -6.12 8.40
N VAL A 86 4.62 -6.62 9.13
CA VAL A 86 4.69 -6.76 10.59
C VAL A 86 5.07 -8.19 10.91
N LYS A 87 6.33 -8.41 11.28
CA LYS A 87 6.83 -9.73 11.70
C LYS A 87 6.48 -9.96 13.17
N GLU A 88 5.91 -11.12 13.51
CA GLU A 88 5.57 -11.45 14.89
C GLU A 88 6.66 -12.31 15.55
N ILE A 89 7.06 -11.93 16.76
CA ILE A 89 8.00 -12.69 17.60
C ILE A 89 7.31 -13.02 18.91
N LYS A 90 7.38 -14.29 19.31
CA LYS A 90 6.76 -14.77 20.56
C LYS A 90 7.80 -14.98 21.65
N LEU A 91 7.52 -14.43 22.83
CA LEU A 91 8.29 -14.54 24.06
C LEU A 91 7.48 -15.24 25.15
N ARG A 92 8.18 -15.73 26.17
CA ARG A 92 7.59 -16.35 27.35
C ARG A 92 8.13 -15.66 28.60
N PRO A 93 7.35 -15.61 29.70
CA PRO A 93 7.81 -14.99 30.95
C PRO A 93 9.10 -15.60 31.51
N LYS A 94 9.35 -16.89 31.23
CA LYS A 94 10.53 -17.66 31.67
C LYS A 94 11.59 -17.83 30.57
N THR A 95 11.66 -16.89 29.63
CA THR A 95 12.69 -16.90 28.58
C THR A 95 14.06 -16.64 29.22
N ASP A 96 15.04 -17.51 28.92
CA ASP A 96 16.44 -17.34 29.30
C ASP A 96 17.06 -16.12 28.59
N ASP A 97 18.04 -15.47 29.21
CA ASP A 97 18.83 -14.37 28.63
C ASP A 97 19.45 -14.75 27.27
N HIS A 98 19.89 -16.01 27.09
CA HIS A 98 20.43 -16.44 25.80
C HIS A 98 19.36 -16.45 24.69
N ASP A 99 18.15 -16.96 24.98
CA ASP A 99 17.03 -16.97 24.03
C ASP A 99 16.53 -15.53 23.77
N LEU A 100 16.52 -14.67 24.80
CA LEU A 100 16.19 -13.26 24.65
C LEU A 100 17.15 -12.56 23.69
N ALA A 101 18.46 -12.73 23.88
CA ALA A 101 19.48 -12.14 23.02
C ALA A 101 19.38 -12.62 21.56
N PHE A 102 19.07 -13.91 21.35
CA PHE A 102 18.81 -14.44 20.01
C PHE A 102 17.59 -13.77 19.35
N LYS A 103 16.49 -13.64 20.09
CA LYS A 103 15.26 -12.98 19.62
C LYS A 103 15.50 -11.49 19.30
N VAL A 104 16.29 -10.78 20.12
CA VAL A 104 16.69 -9.38 19.88
C VAL A 104 17.46 -9.27 18.55
N LYS A 105 18.44 -10.13 18.31
CA LYS A 105 19.19 -10.14 17.04
C LYS A 105 18.29 -10.36 15.83
N HIS A 106 17.29 -11.24 15.97
CA HIS A 106 16.32 -11.50 14.90
C HIS A 106 15.42 -10.29 14.63
N VAL A 107 14.92 -9.63 15.67
CA VAL A 107 14.14 -8.38 15.52
C VAL A 107 14.99 -7.27 14.90
N ARG A 108 16.26 -7.12 15.32
CA ARG A 108 17.18 -6.15 14.74
C ARG A 108 17.31 -6.32 13.22
N ARG A 109 17.42 -7.55 12.72
CA ARG A 109 17.42 -7.83 11.27
C ARG A 109 16.12 -7.40 10.58
N PHE A 110 14.97 -7.67 11.17
CA PHE A 110 13.68 -7.24 10.60
C PHE A 110 13.56 -5.71 10.53
N LEU A 111 14.02 -5.01 11.56
CA LEU A 111 14.02 -3.55 11.59
C LEU A 111 15.00 -2.98 10.54
N GLU A 112 16.18 -3.59 10.36
CA GLU A 112 17.14 -3.20 9.32
C GLU A 112 16.60 -3.39 7.89
N GLU A 113 15.76 -4.40 7.69
CA GLU A 113 15.01 -4.63 6.43
C GLU A 113 13.85 -3.64 6.22
N GLY A 114 13.56 -2.77 7.19
CA GLY A 114 12.46 -1.79 7.13
C GLY A 114 11.11 -2.36 7.58
N ASN A 115 11.07 -3.59 8.08
CA ASN A 115 9.86 -4.22 8.61
C ASN A 115 9.57 -3.78 10.05
N LYS A 116 8.31 -3.85 10.44
CA LYS A 116 7.90 -3.68 11.84
C LYS A 116 7.95 -5.02 12.56
N ALA A 117 8.14 -4.99 13.87
CA ALA A 117 8.09 -6.20 14.68
C ALA A 117 7.02 -6.08 15.77
N LYS A 118 6.13 -7.07 15.84
CA LYS A 118 5.20 -7.28 16.94
C LYS A 118 5.80 -8.30 17.90
N VAL A 119 6.20 -7.83 19.08
CA VAL A 119 6.74 -8.68 20.14
C VAL A 119 5.59 -9.07 21.06
N THR A 120 5.24 -10.35 21.08
CA THR A 120 4.11 -10.90 21.84
C THR A 120 4.64 -11.82 22.94
N LEU A 121 4.37 -11.50 24.20
CA LEU A 121 4.63 -12.35 25.35
C LEU A 121 3.36 -13.10 25.74
N VAL A 122 3.42 -14.43 25.73
CA VAL A 122 2.26 -15.29 26.00
C VAL A 122 2.32 -15.86 27.41
N PHE A 123 1.27 -15.65 28.20
CA PHE A 123 1.13 -16.18 29.56
C PHE A 123 0.41 -17.53 29.56
N ARG A 124 0.95 -18.52 30.29
CA ARG A 124 0.29 -19.82 30.51
C ARG A 124 -0.30 -19.94 31.91
N GLY A 125 -1.49 -20.53 32.00
CA GLY A 125 -2.15 -20.80 33.29
C GLY A 125 -2.33 -19.56 34.17
N ARG A 126 -1.79 -19.60 35.40
CA ARG A 126 -1.83 -18.53 36.39
C ARG A 126 -0.74 -17.46 36.19
N GLU A 127 0.13 -17.58 35.19
CA GLU A 127 1.22 -16.61 34.95
C GLU A 127 0.74 -15.19 34.65
N ILE A 128 -0.53 -15.01 34.27
CA ILE A 128 -1.13 -13.69 34.08
C ILE A 128 -1.15 -12.86 35.36
N THR A 129 -1.10 -13.47 36.55
CA THR A 129 -1.01 -12.73 37.82
C THR A 129 0.36 -12.10 38.04
N HIS A 130 1.37 -12.49 37.27
CA HIS A 130 2.73 -11.93 37.31
C HIS A 130 2.99 -11.04 36.09
N MET A 131 2.10 -10.07 35.87
CA MET A 131 2.23 -9.11 34.76
C MET A 131 3.53 -8.32 34.83
N ASP A 132 4.01 -8.04 36.04
CA ASP A 132 5.24 -7.27 36.28
C ASP A 132 6.47 -7.96 35.69
N ILE A 133 6.54 -9.30 35.77
CA ILE A 133 7.63 -10.09 35.17
C ILE A 133 7.57 -10.00 33.65
N GLY A 134 6.38 -10.16 33.06
CA GLY A 134 6.20 -10.04 31.61
C GLY A 134 6.53 -8.64 31.09
N ARG A 135 6.15 -7.61 31.86
CA ARG A 135 6.45 -6.22 31.55
C ARG A 135 7.96 -5.96 31.60
N ALA A 136 8.65 -6.41 32.64
CA ALA A 136 10.09 -6.26 32.76
C ALA A 136 10.85 -6.92 31.59
N VAL A 137 10.40 -8.09 31.12
CA VAL A 137 11.00 -8.76 29.95
C VAL A 137 10.80 -7.95 28.67
N ILE A 138 9.60 -7.41 28.43
CA ILE A 138 9.33 -6.59 27.24
C ILE A 138 10.09 -5.25 27.30
N GLU A 139 10.17 -4.63 28.47
CA GLU A 139 10.93 -3.38 28.65
C GLU A 139 12.43 -3.60 28.45
N LYS A 140 13.01 -4.70 28.98
CA LYS A 140 14.39 -5.11 28.69
C LYS A 140 14.60 -5.33 27.18
N PHE A 141 13.66 -5.99 26.51
CA PHE A 141 13.72 -6.22 25.07
C PHE A 141 13.65 -4.91 24.27
N ALA A 142 12.83 -3.94 24.71
CA ALA A 142 12.74 -2.62 24.10
C ALA A 142 14.04 -1.82 24.27
N ALA A 143 14.66 -1.88 25.45
CA ALA A 143 15.91 -1.18 25.76
C ALA A 143 17.07 -1.64 24.84
N GLU A 144 17.19 -2.95 24.60
CA GLU A 144 18.20 -3.54 23.70
C GLU A 144 18.04 -3.15 22.22
N LEU A 145 16.85 -2.68 21.84
CA LEU A 145 16.50 -2.21 20.50
C LEU A 145 16.36 -0.69 20.41
N ALA A 146 16.55 0.03 21.52
CA ALA A 146 16.29 1.47 21.59
C ALA A 146 17.23 2.30 20.71
N ASP A 147 18.36 1.74 20.26
CA ASP A 147 19.29 2.35 19.32
C ASP A 147 18.71 2.41 17.89
N ILE A 148 18.07 1.35 17.41
CA ILE A 148 17.56 1.21 16.03
C ILE A 148 16.04 1.27 15.88
N ALA A 149 15.28 1.18 16.98
CA ALA A 149 13.82 1.07 16.96
C ALA A 149 13.13 2.22 17.69
N VAL A 150 11.89 2.49 17.29
CA VAL A 150 10.93 3.35 18.00
C VAL A 150 9.72 2.51 18.40
N ILE A 151 9.21 2.75 19.61
CA ILE A 151 8.01 2.08 20.11
C ILE A 151 6.80 2.76 19.45
N GLU A 152 6.12 2.04 18.56
CA GLU A 152 4.90 2.52 17.90
C GLU A 152 3.67 2.22 18.77
N SER A 153 3.65 1.06 19.42
CA SER A 153 2.63 0.69 20.41
C SER A 153 3.31 0.22 21.68
N HIS A 154 3.06 0.94 22.77
CA HIS A 154 3.52 0.57 24.11
C HIS A 154 3.00 -0.81 24.54
N PRO A 155 3.69 -1.49 25.46
CA PRO A 155 3.28 -2.80 25.97
C PRO A 155 1.86 -2.74 26.53
N ARG A 156 0.95 -3.50 25.92
CA ARG A 156 -0.45 -3.61 26.38
C ARG A 156 -0.88 -5.05 26.47
N VAL A 157 -1.79 -5.33 27.38
CA VAL A 157 -2.31 -6.67 27.62
C VAL A 157 -3.59 -6.87 26.83
N ASP A 158 -3.67 -8.01 26.18
CA ASP A 158 -4.78 -8.45 25.35
C ASP A 158 -5.08 -9.91 25.71
N GLY A 159 -6.05 -10.11 26.60
CA GLY A 159 -6.39 -11.42 27.13
C GLY A 159 -5.20 -12.12 27.82
N ARG A 160 -4.72 -13.22 27.23
CA ARG A 160 -3.62 -14.05 27.80
C ARG A 160 -2.24 -13.71 27.22
N GLN A 161 -2.12 -12.58 26.54
CA GLN A 161 -0.87 -12.13 25.93
C GLN A 161 -0.63 -10.64 26.24
N MET A 162 0.63 -10.24 26.33
CA MET A 162 1.04 -8.84 26.32
C MET A 162 1.82 -8.62 25.03
N PHE A 163 1.59 -7.52 24.32
CA PHE A 163 2.35 -7.25 23.12
C PHE A 163 2.80 -5.80 23.02
N MET A 164 3.87 -5.60 22.26
CA MET A 164 4.45 -4.32 21.90
C MET A 164 4.73 -4.31 20.40
N ILE A 165 4.57 -3.16 19.75
CA ILE A 165 4.95 -2.99 18.34
C ILE A 165 6.10 -2.00 18.27
N VAL A 166 7.18 -2.44 17.65
CA VAL A 166 8.35 -1.61 17.37
C VAL A 166 8.50 -1.43 15.86
N ALA A 167 8.85 -0.21 15.48
CA ALA A 167 9.13 0.18 14.10
C ALA A 167 10.59 0.60 13.98
N PRO A 168 11.21 0.44 12.79
CA PRO A 168 12.57 0.88 12.60
C PRO A 168 12.63 2.41 12.70
N LYS A 169 13.68 2.94 13.31
CA LYS A 169 14.00 4.36 13.20
C LYS A 169 14.26 4.64 11.73
N VAL A 170 13.43 5.50 11.14
CA VAL A 170 13.66 6.01 9.79
C VAL A 170 15.05 6.65 9.82
N LYS A 171 16.02 6.07 9.09
CA LYS A 171 17.29 6.75 8.83
C LYS A 171 16.92 8.03 8.08
N LYS A 172 17.09 9.17 8.76
CA LYS A 172 17.00 10.49 8.15
C LYS A 172 18.03 10.63 7.04
#